data_AF-A0A5D2LMS6-F1
#
_entry.id   AF-A0A5D2LMS6-F1
#
_cell.length_a   1.000
_cell.length_b   1.000
_cell.length_c   1.000
_cell.angle_alpha   90.00
_cell.angle_beta   90.00
_cell.angle_gamma   90.00
#
_symmetry.space_group_name_H-M   'P 1'
#
loop_
_entity.id
_entity.type
_entity.pdbx_description
1 polymer ?
#
loop_
_entity_poly.entity_id
_entity_poly.type
_entity_poly.pdbx_seq_one_letter_code
_entity_poly.pdbx_strand_id
1 'polypeptide(L)'
;MGNELFRVRRPFWWITSSIYVEIDGKEIGVVHRRWHLWRRVYDLYLGNKQFAVVENPGLWNWTFTLKDIDGQILAEIDRDWRGFGFEVFFFQKYHLLILT
;
A
#
# COMPACT_ATOMS: atom_id res chain seq x y z
N MET A 1 -11.16 -18.21 -19.67
CA MET A 1 -11.95 -17.51 -18.63
C MET A 1 -11.00 -17.27 -17.47
N GLY A 2 -10.84 -16.03 -17.00
CA GLY A 2 -9.89 -15.71 -15.92
C GLY A 2 -10.54 -15.93 -14.55
N ASN A 3 -9.82 -16.55 -13.62
CA ASN A 3 -10.26 -16.65 -12.23
C ASN A 3 -9.96 -15.32 -11.53
N GLU A 4 -10.98 -14.71 -10.91
CA GLU A 4 -10.79 -13.53 -10.08
C GLU A 4 -10.01 -13.95 -8.82
N LEU A 5 -8.76 -13.48 -8.68
CA LEU A 5 -7.93 -13.82 -7.52
C LEU A 5 -8.33 -13.02 -6.28
N PHE A 6 -8.65 -11.73 -6.45
CA PHE A 6 -9.09 -10.85 -5.38
C PHE A 6 -9.78 -9.61 -5.97
N ARG A 7 -10.73 -9.07 -5.22
CA ARG A 7 -11.41 -7.81 -5.48
C ARG A 7 -10.98 -6.78 -4.45
N VAL A 8 -10.59 -5.59 -4.92
CA VAL A 8 -10.26 -4.47 -4.04
C VAL A 8 -11.43 -3.49 -4.01
N ARG A 9 -12.04 -3.30 -2.84
CA ARG A 9 -13.13 -2.35 -2.62
C ARG A 9 -12.64 -1.16 -1.83
N ARG A 10 -12.81 0.05 -2.39
CA ARG A 10 -12.53 1.32 -1.73
C ARG A 10 -13.80 2.16 -1.70
N PRO A 11 -14.55 2.20 -0.58
CA PRO A 11 -15.66 3.13 -0.46
C PRO A 11 -15.12 4.56 -0.53
N PHE A 12 -15.68 5.38 -1.42
CA PHE A 12 -15.27 6.77 -1.53
C PHE A 12 -15.75 7.54 -0.28
N TRP A 13 -14.82 8.05 0.53
CA TRP A 13 -15.11 8.94 1.64
C TRP A 13 -13.99 9.95 1.84
N TRP A 14 -14.33 11.16 2.28
CA TRP A 14 -13.44 12.33 2.24
C TRP A 14 -12.28 12.28 3.26
N ILE A 15 -12.38 11.52 4.37
CA ILE A 15 -11.41 11.61 5.49
C ILE A 15 -10.85 10.23 5.97
N THR A 16 -11.39 9.09 5.56
CA THR A 16 -11.02 7.71 5.97
C THR A 16 -10.83 6.86 4.73
N SER A 17 -9.57 6.65 4.36
CA SER A 17 -9.20 5.80 3.24
C SER A 17 -8.95 4.39 3.74
N SER A 18 -10.01 3.66 4.07
CA SER A 18 -9.95 2.21 4.29
C SER A 18 -10.09 1.48 2.97
N ILE A 19 -9.30 0.42 2.78
CA ILE A 19 -9.32 -0.42 1.58
C ILE A 19 -9.62 -1.85 2.04
N TYR A 20 -10.56 -2.50 1.36
CA TYR A 20 -11.00 -3.85 1.68
C TYR A 20 -10.60 -4.78 0.55
N VAL A 21 -10.12 -5.96 0.90
CA VAL A 21 -9.79 -7.02 -0.05
C VAL A 21 -10.78 -8.17 0.17
N GLU A 22 -11.51 -8.50 -0.89
CA GLU A 22 -12.56 -9.51 -0.88
C GLU A 22 -12.22 -10.62 -1.88
N ILE A 23 -12.52 -11.87 -1.54
CA ILE A 23 -12.48 -13.01 -2.47
C ILE A 23 -13.86 -13.66 -2.42
N ASP A 24 -14.49 -13.88 -3.58
CA ASP A 24 -15.84 -14.45 -3.69
C ASP A 24 -16.90 -13.75 -2.81
N GLY A 25 -16.75 -12.44 -2.60
CA GLY A 25 -17.65 -11.63 -1.75
C GLY A 25 -17.39 -11.74 -0.24
N LYS A 26 -16.35 -12.46 0.18
CA LYS A 26 -15.90 -12.52 1.57
C LYS A 26 -14.69 -11.62 1.78
N GLU A 27 -14.78 -10.74 2.78
CA GLU A 27 -13.64 -9.92 3.22
C GLU A 27 -12.55 -10.79 3.83
N ILE A 28 -11.34 -10.67 3.29
CA ILE A 28 -10.15 -11.41 3.75
C ILE A 28 -9.18 -10.47 4.46
N GLY A 29 -9.07 -9.23 4.01
CA GLY A 29 -8.13 -8.27 4.58
C GLY A 29 -8.60 -6.84 4.49
N VAL A 30 -8.09 -6.03 5.41
CA VAL A 30 -8.41 -4.62 5.52
C VAL A 30 -7.13 -3.82 5.67
N VAL A 31 -7.07 -2.70 4.97
CA VAL A 31 -6.01 -1.70 5.12
C VAL A 31 -6.60 -0.50 5.83
N HIS A 32 -6.02 -0.16 6.97
CA HIS A 32 -6.37 1.04 7.71
C HIS A 32 -5.29 2.10 7.55
N ARG A 33 -5.69 3.30 7.15
CA ARG A 33 -4.79 4.44 7.14
C ARG A 33 -4.64 4.98 8.57
N ARG A 34 -3.43 4.93 9.12
CA ARG A 34 -3.10 5.56 10.39
C ARG A 34 -2.76 7.04 10.15
N TRP A 35 -3.46 7.93 10.83
CA TRP A 35 -3.25 9.35 10.64
C TRP A 35 -1.95 9.82 11.32
N HIS A 36 -1.13 10.52 10.56
CA HIS A 36 0.03 11.26 11.01
C HIS A 36 0.10 12.58 10.22
N LEU A 37 0.69 13.62 10.79
CA LEU A 37 0.75 14.94 10.15
C LEU A 37 1.68 14.99 8.92
N TRP A 38 2.71 14.13 8.84
CA TRP A 38 3.69 14.11 7.74
C TRP A 38 4.01 12.72 7.17
N ARG A 39 3.64 11.64 7.86
CA ARG A 39 3.89 10.25 7.43
C ARG A 39 2.64 9.65 6.80
N ARG A 40 2.84 8.80 5.79
CA ARG A 40 1.77 7.96 5.25
C ARG A 40 2.00 6.55 5.79
N VAL A 41 1.13 6.11 6.67
CA VAL A 41 1.23 4.80 7.34
C VAL A 41 -0.07 4.04 7.09
N TYR A 42 0.07 2.81 6.62
CA TYR A 42 -1.04 1.91 6.33
C TYR A 42 -0.83 0.60 7.08
N ASP A 43 -1.72 0.32 8.02
CA ASP A 43 -1.75 -0.93 8.76
C ASP A 43 -2.47 -1.99 7.93
N LEU A 44 -1.83 -3.14 7.72
CA LEU A 44 -2.35 -4.26 6.94
C LEU A 44 -2.86 -5.36 7.87
N TYR A 45 -4.15 -5.67 7.74
CA TYR A 45 -4.83 -6.71 8.51
C TYR A 45 -5.28 -7.85 7.61
N LEU A 46 -5.10 -9.07 8.11
CA LEU A 46 -5.66 -10.29 7.56
C LEU A 46 -6.67 -10.84 8.57
N GLY A 47 -7.96 -10.75 8.26
CA GLY A 47 -9.04 -10.90 9.24
C GLY A 47 -8.82 -9.95 10.43
N ASN A 48 -8.64 -10.52 11.63
CA ASN A 48 -8.46 -9.76 12.87
C ASN A 48 -6.99 -9.56 13.28
N LYS A 49 -6.02 -10.02 12.48
CA LYS A 49 -4.59 -9.97 12.84
C LYS A 49 -3.84 -8.99 11.94
N GLN A 50 -3.15 -8.03 12.55
CA GLN A 50 -2.18 -7.21 11.83
C GLN A 50 -0.96 -8.07 11.50
N PHE A 51 -0.55 -8.07 10.23
CA PHE A 51 0.62 -8.84 9.79
C PHE A 51 1.73 -7.96 9.25
N ALA A 52 1.42 -6.75 8.78
CA ALA A 52 2.43 -5.85 8.26
C ALA A 52 1.98 -4.40 8.33
N VAL A 53 2.95 -3.51 8.14
CA VAL A 53 2.73 -2.07 8.02
C VAL A 53 3.47 -1.55 6.79
N VAL A 54 2.78 -0.76 5.99
CA VAL A 54 3.40 0.01 4.91
C VAL A 54 3.65 1.41 5.44
N GLU A 55 4.91 1.78 5.51
CA GLU A 55 5.34 3.09 6.01
C GLU A 55 5.99 3.90 4.90
N ASN A 56 5.70 5.19 4.89
CA ASN A 56 6.46 6.18 4.14
C ASN A 56 6.96 7.26 5.12
N PRO A 57 8.30 7.42 5.27
CA PRO A 57 8.88 8.23 6.33
C PRO A 57 8.76 9.75 6.13
N GLY A 58 8.26 10.28 5.00
CA GLY A 58 8.19 11.75 4.83
C GLY A 58 7.38 12.30 3.66
N LEU A 59 7.20 13.63 3.69
CA LEU A 59 6.35 14.37 2.75
C LEU A 59 6.82 14.28 1.29
N TRP A 60 8.12 14.12 1.06
CA TRP A 60 8.76 14.04 -0.27
C TRP A 60 9.50 12.72 -0.51
N ASN A 61 9.36 11.75 0.40
CA ASN A 61 9.91 10.43 0.15
C ASN A 61 8.93 9.65 -0.72
N TRP A 62 9.40 9.09 -1.83
CA TRP A 62 8.58 8.28 -2.73
C TRP A 62 8.76 6.78 -2.47
N THR A 63 9.65 6.43 -1.54
CA THR A 63 9.90 5.07 -1.08
C THR A 63 8.86 4.65 -0.03
N PHE A 64 8.25 3.49 -0.24
CA PHE A 64 7.35 2.84 0.71
C PHE A 64 7.99 1.54 1.19
N THR A 65 8.13 1.41 2.50
CA THR A 65 8.73 0.23 3.12
C THR A 65 7.61 -0.62 3.71
N LEU A 66 7.56 -1.89 3.32
CA LEU A 66 6.71 -2.90 3.94
C LEU A 66 7.50 -3.55 5.08
N LYS A 67 7.00 -3.41 6.29
CA LYS A 67 7.58 -4.02 7.49
C LYS A 67 6.65 -5.07 8.08
N ASP A 68 7.23 -6.15 8.56
CA ASP A 68 6.53 -7.14 9.38
C ASP A 68 6.23 -6.57 10.78
N ILE A 69 5.48 -7.31 11.59
CA ILE A 69 5.14 -6.97 12.97
C ILE A 69 6.38 -6.84 13.88
N ASP A 70 7.46 -7.56 13.56
CA ASP A 70 8.74 -7.47 14.25
C ASP A 70 9.59 -6.25 13.80
N GLY A 71 9.08 -5.45 12.85
CA GLY A 71 9.77 -4.28 12.31
C GLY A 71 10.82 -4.59 11.23
N GLN A 72 10.97 -5.86 10.85
CA GLN A 72 11.84 -6.29 9.74
C GLN A 72 11.28 -5.82 8.40
N ILE A 73 12.15 -5.37 7.50
CA ILE A 73 11.77 -4.90 6.17
C ILE A 73 11.59 -6.10 5.25
N LEU A 74 10.36 -6.35 4.80
CA LEU A 74 10.02 -7.44 3.89
C LEU A 74 10.16 -7.02 2.43
N ALA A 75 9.76 -5.79 2.13
CA ALA A 75 9.81 -5.27 0.79
C ALA A 75 9.94 -3.76 0.79
N GLU A 76 10.52 -3.25 -0.29
CA GLU A 76 10.58 -1.82 -0.56
C GLU A 76 10.02 -1.53 -1.94
N ILE A 77 9.16 -0.52 -2.00
CA ILE A 77 8.59 0.01 -3.23
C ILE A 77 9.22 1.38 -3.40
N ASP A 78 10.19 1.46 -4.30
CA ASP A 78 10.83 2.71 -4.66
C ASP A 78 10.32 3.23 -6.01
N ARG A 79 10.37 4.55 -6.18
CA ARG A 79 10.05 5.21 -7.44
C ARG A 79 11.31 5.81 -8.03
N ASP A 80 11.78 5.23 -9.12
CA ASP A 80 12.80 5.81 -9.99
C ASP A 80 12.32 7.17 -10.54
N TRP A 81 12.83 8.26 -9.98
CA TRP A 81 12.66 9.60 -10.52
C TRP A 81 13.53 9.74 -11.79
N ARG A 82 12.93 9.91 -12.98
CA ARG A 82 13.68 10.10 -14.24
C ARG A 82 13.81 11.55 -14.75
N GLY A 83 13.28 12.55 -14.04
CA GLY A 83 13.51 13.98 -14.34
C GLY A 83 12.23 14.83 -14.37
N PHE A 84 12.36 16.13 -14.06
CA PHE A 84 11.26 17.09 -14.10
C PHE A 84 11.02 17.53 -15.56
N GLY A 85 9.90 17.09 -16.16
CA GLY A 85 9.47 17.55 -17.50
C GLY A 85 8.96 16.47 -18.48
N PHE A 86 8.99 15.18 -18.13
CA PHE A 86 8.62 14.08 -19.04
C PHE A 86 7.56 13.11 -18.50
N GLU A 87 6.55 13.59 -17.76
CA GLU A 87 5.39 12.76 -17.36
C GLU A 87 4.09 13.55 -17.38
N VAL A 88 3.76 14.15 -18.53
CA VAL A 88 2.35 14.46 -18.81
C VAL A 88 1.84 13.22 -19.55
N PHE A 89 0.89 12.51 -18.94
CA PHE A 89 0.21 11.28 -19.40
C PHE A 89 0.77 9.91 -18.95
N PHE A 90 0.18 9.43 -17.86
CA PHE A 90 -0.18 8.04 -17.51
C PHE A 90 0.87 6.91 -17.48
N PHE A 91 0.82 6.17 -16.35
CA PHE A 91 1.55 4.96 -15.95
C PHE A 91 2.97 5.18 -15.39
N GLN A 92 3.03 5.52 -14.09
CA GLN A 92 4.25 5.39 -13.29
C GLN A 92 4.56 3.90 -13.08
N LYS A 93 5.80 3.50 -13.36
CA LYS A 93 6.29 2.15 -13.13
C LYS A 93 6.79 2.03 -11.68
N TYR A 94 6.20 1.13 -10.91
CA TYR A 94 6.66 0.78 -9.57
C TYR A 94 7.61 -0.42 -9.67
N HIS A 95 8.73 -0.36 -8.96
CA HIS A 95 9.62 -1.50 -8.79
C HIS A 95 9.40 -2.08 -7.39
N LEU A 96 9.01 -3.35 -7.32
CA LEU A 96 8.91 -4.09 -6.06
C LEU A 96 10.24 -4.80 -5.83
N LEU A 97 10.97 -4.38 -4.80
CA LEU A 97 12.15 -5.09 -4.33
C LEU A 97 11.69 -5.97 -3.15
N ILE A 98 11.69 -7.28 -3.37
CA ILE A 98 11.48 -8.27 -2.31
C ILE A 98 12.86 -8.51 -1.69
N LEU A 99 13.03 -8.15 -0.43
CA LEU A 99 14.25 -8.44 0.31
C LEU A 99 14.07 -9.84 0.92
N THR A 100 14.76 -10.84 0.37
CA THR A 100 14.73 -12.22 0.87
C THR A 100 15.80 -12.46 1.93
#